data_AF-N1U6X5-F1
#
_entry.id   AF-N1U6X5-F1
#
_cell.length_a   1.000
_cell.length_b   1.000
_cell.length_c   1.000
_cell.angle_alpha   90.00
_cell.angle_beta   90.00
_cell.angle_gamma   90.00
#
_symmetry.space_group_name_H-M   'P 1'
#
loop_
_entity.id
_entity.type
_entity.pdbx_description
1 polymer ?
#
loop_
_entity_poly.entity_id
_entity_poly.type
_entity_poly.pdbx_seq_one_letter_code
_entity_poly.pdbx_strand_id
1 'polypeptide(L)' 'MQTLDLGDNQLTSIPKKIGQLQNLQRLNLWGNQLSSLPKGLLKKGSIKT' A
#
# COMPACT_ATOMS: atom_id res chain seq x y z
N MET A 1 0.60 -14.24 -8.23
CA MET A 1 0.45 -12.79 -7.93
C MET A 1 0.01 -12.66 -6.48
N GLN A 2 0.57 -11.72 -5.72
CA GLN A 2 0.13 -11.43 -4.36
C GLN A 2 -0.51 -10.05 -4.32
N THR A 3 -1.77 -10.00 -3.88
CA THR A 3 -2.58 -8.78 -3.78
C THR A 3 -2.96 -8.60 -2.33
N LEU A 4 -2.82 -7.38 -1.82
CA LEU A 4 -3.33 -6.97 -0.52
C LEU A 4 -4.43 -5.94 -0.75
N ASP A 5 -5.65 -6.28 -0.34
CA ASP A 5 -6.79 -5.39 -0.41
C ASP A 5 -7.09 -4.82 0.98
N LEU A 6 -6.94 -3.50 1.11
CA LEU A 6 -7.30 -2.72 2.29
C LEU A 6 -8.34 -1.66 1.93
N GLY A 7 -9.05 -1.83 0.82
CA GLY A 7 -10.08 -0.90 0.35
C GLY A 7 -11.21 -0.72 1.37
N ASP A 8 -11.89 0.43 1.30
CA ASP A 8 -13.07 0.77 2.11
C ASP A 8 -12.86 0.62 3.62
N ASN A 9 -11.69 1.01 4.09
CA ASN A 9 -11.36 1.07 5.50
C ASN A 9 -11.22 2.52 5.98
N GLN A 10 -10.96 2.69 7.27
CA GLN A 10 -10.72 3.99 7.89
C GLN A 10 -9.24 4.22 8.19
N LEU A 11 -8.35 3.66 7.36
CA LEU A 11 -6.90 3.81 7.58
C LEU A 11 -6.52 5.27 7.38
N THR A 12 -5.87 5.84 8.40
CA THR A 12 -5.32 7.20 8.38
C THR A 12 -3.83 7.22 8.06
N SER A 13 -3.16 6.06 8.13
CA SER A 13 -1.75 5.89 7.76
C SER A 13 -1.45 4.48 7.28
N ILE A 14 -0.36 4.33 6.51
CA ILE A 14 0.17 3.04 6.06
C ILE A 14 1.55 2.81 6.69
N PRO A 15 1.81 1.65 7.32
CA PRO A 15 3.14 1.31 7.82
C PRO A 15 4.17 1.20 6.68
N LYS A 16 5.38 1.74 6.89
CA LYS A 16 6.50 1.60 5.94
C LYS A 16 6.85 0.14 5.60
N LYS A 17 6.59 -0.80 6.52
CA LYS A 17 6.82 -2.23 6.33
C LYS A 17 6.04 -2.83 5.15
N ILE A 18 4.89 -2.27 4.76
CA ILE A 18 4.15 -2.76 3.58
C ILE A 18 4.98 -2.63 2.30
N GLY A 19 5.81 -1.58 2.18
CA GLY A 19 6.74 -1.41 1.06
C GLY A 19 7.91 -2.41 1.05
N GLN A 20 8.09 -3.22 2.10
CA GLN A 20 9.12 -4.26 2.19
C GLN A 20 8.60 -5.66 1.81
N LEU A 21 7.31 -5.79 1.52
CA LEU A 21 6.70 -7.05 1.09
C LEU A 21 7.19 -7.39 -0.33
N GLN A 22 8.23 -8.23 -0.43
CA GLN A 22 8.92 -8.51 -1.69
C GLN A 22 8.05 -9.20 -2.75
N ASN A 23 7.00 -9.91 -2.33
CA ASN A 23 6.11 -10.63 -3.22
C ASN A 23 4.81 -9.87 -3.51
N LEU A 24 4.57 -8.73 -2.83
CA LEU A 24 3.36 -7.94 -3.03
C LEU A 24 3.42 -7.22 -4.37
N GLN A 25 2.44 -7.47 -5.22
CA GLN A 25 2.38 -6.91 -6.57
C GLN A 25 1.29 -5.85 -6.70
N ARG A 26 0.21 -5.98 -5.93
CA ARG A 26 -0.91 -5.03 -5.91
C ARG A 26 -1.32 -4.69 -4.47
N LEU A 27 -1.59 -3.42 -4.24
CA LEU A 27 -2.07 -2.90 -2.96
C LEU A 27 -3.28 -1.99 -3.21
N ASN A 28 -4.49 -2.42 -2.88
CA ASN A 28 -5.67 -1.57 -2.96
C ASN A 28 -5.84 -0.78 -1.65
N LEU A 29 -5.89 0.55 -1.75
CA LEU A 29 -6.11 1.48 -0.63
C LEU A 29 -7.32 2.39 -0.85
N TRP A 30 -8.14 2.11 -1.86
CA TRP A 30 -9.30 2.93 -2.19
C TRP A 30 -10.26 3.06 -1.00
N GLY A 31 -10.98 4.17 -0.89
CA GLY A 31 -11.96 4.37 0.20
C GLY A 31 -11.36 4.59 1.60
N ASN A 32 -10.05 4.81 1.73
CA ASN A 32 -9.40 5.13 3.02
C ASN A 32 -9.28 6.64 3.28
N GLN A 33 -8.87 6.99 4.51
CA GLN A 33 -8.68 8.36 4.99
C GLN A 33 -7.19 8.76 5.03
N LEU A 34 -6.41 8.22 4.08
CA LEU A 34 -4.97 8.45 4.01
C LEU A 34 -4.68 9.88 3.54
N SER A 35 -4.05 10.68 4.40
CA SER A 35 -3.59 12.03 4.05
C SER A 35 -2.28 12.02 3.27
N SER A 36 -1.50 10.94 3.40
CA SER A 36 -0.24 10.74 2.69
C SER A 36 0.14 9.26 2.64
N LEU A 37 0.97 8.91 1.66
CA LEU A 37 1.61 7.60 1.59
C LEU A 37 3.06 7.70 2.11
N PRO A 38 3.57 6.68 2.81
CA PRO A 38 4.94 6.70 3.31
C PRO A 38 5.94 6.75 2.16
N LYS A 39 6.96 7.61 2.30
CA LYS A 39 8.12 7.64 1.40
C LYS A 39 8.74 6.24 1.32
N GLY A 40 8.80 5.67 0.10
CA GLY A 40 9.33 4.33 -0.16
C GLY A 40 8.29 3.23 -0.36
N LEU A 41 6.98 3.51 -0.22
CA LEU A 41 5.92 2.57 -0.59
C LEU A 41 5.99 2.20 -2.08
N LEU A 42 6.21 3.22 -2.91
CA LEU A 42 6.36 3.11 -4.36
C LEU A 42 7.86 3.07 -4.71
N LYS A 43 8.57 2.04 -4.25
CA LYS A 43 9.92 1.80 -4.81
C LYS A 43 9.72 1.40 -6.26
N LYS A 44 10.30 2.18 -7.19
CA LYS A 44 10.14 2.09 -8.65
C LYS A 44 10.34 0.63 -9.12
N GLY A 45 9.23 -0.11 -9.28
CA GLY A 45 9.22 -1.49 -9.81
C GLY A 45 8.59 -2.58 -8.93
N SER A 46 8.21 -2.35 -7.67
CA SER A 46 7.77 -3.45 -6.77
C SER A 46 6.24 -3.57 -6.60
N ILE A 47 5.54 -2.48 -6.25
CA ILE A 47 4.12 -2.54 -5.88
C ILE A 47 3.33 -1.56 -6.74
N LYS A 48 2.27 -2.04 -7.39
CA LYS A 48 1.26 -1.19 -8.02
C LYS A 48 0.17 -0.88 -6.99
N THR A 49 -0.17 0.38 -6.82
CA THR A 49 -1.27 0.85 -5.96
C THR A 49 -2.49 1.18 -6.80
#